data_AF-A0A1G1NY63-F1
#
_entry.id   AF-A0A1G1NY63-F1
#
_cell.length_a   1.000
_cell.length_b   1.000
_cell.length_c   1.000
_cell.angle_alpha   90.00
_cell.angle_beta   90.00
_cell.angle_gamma   90.00
#
_symmetry.space_group_name_H-M   'P 1'
#
loop_
_entity.id
_entity.type
_entity.pdbx_description
1 polymer ?
#
loop_
_entity_poly.entity_id
_entity_poly.type
_entity_poly.pdbx_seq_one_letter_code
_entity_poly.pdbx_strand_id
1 'polypeptide(L)'
;MTKEDTTRVQRFLNRLQNHPVLAVFIILCIIIISLSTFTDSIDKLASFAKRYYPKKSPKQQKQHKITEIKLINGEQKESPVVINKSVETVARGLHSESEQGNTDLENLYKVAEKIYGVTPRNKQYLKIIDVALNKHDLEFAFTVAKNIYGTNPRNEAFKKIIIIALKMKKYNFATVVADEVYGANAKNEMYTLIITEKSKSTEIENSEFNKKGAF
;
A
#
# COMPACT_ATOMS: atom_id res chain seq x y z
N MET A 1 5.39 -52.95 -9.03
CA MET A 1 5.35 -52.07 -10.21
C MET A 1 5.27 -52.98 -11.43
N THR A 2 4.06 -53.19 -11.95
CA THR A 2 3.76 -54.22 -12.96
C THR A 2 4.10 -53.69 -14.36
N LYS A 3 4.41 -54.58 -15.31
CA LYS A 3 4.84 -54.24 -16.70
C LYS A 3 3.82 -53.39 -17.50
N GLU A 4 2.60 -53.24 -17.00
CA GLU A 4 1.57 -52.35 -17.57
C GLU A 4 1.78 -50.87 -17.23
N ASP A 5 2.36 -50.54 -16.08
CA ASP A 5 2.53 -49.14 -15.66
C ASP A 5 3.61 -48.44 -16.50
N THR A 6 4.69 -49.16 -16.82
CA THR A 6 5.76 -48.64 -17.69
C THR A 6 5.24 -48.36 -19.11
N THR A 7 4.31 -49.17 -19.63
CA THR A 7 3.73 -48.96 -20.96
C THR A 7 2.71 -47.82 -21.03
N ARG A 8 2.05 -47.49 -19.91
CA ARG A 8 1.17 -46.30 -19.82
C ARG A 8 1.98 -45.02 -19.71
N VAL A 9 3.02 -45.02 -18.87
CA VAL A 9 3.94 -43.88 -18.71
C VAL A 9 4.69 -43.59 -20.01
N GLN A 10 5.21 -44.62 -20.70
CA GLN A 10 5.88 -44.40 -22.00
C GLN A 10 4.94 -43.88 -23.08
N ARG A 11 3.69 -44.38 -23.16
CA ARG A 11 2.69 -43.84 -24.10
C ARG A 11 2.33 -42.38 -23.80
N PHE A 12 2.30 -42.01 -22.53
CA PHE A 12 2.05 -40.63 -22.11
C PHE A 12 3.22 -39.70 -22.45
N LEU A 13 4.46 -40.13 -22.17
CA LEU A 13 5.67 -39.38 -22.52
C LEU A 13 5.81 -39.18 -24.04
N ASN A 14 5.47 -40.19 -24.84
CA ASN A 14 5.53 -40.09 -26.30
C ASN A 14 4.45 -39.14 -26.87
N ARG A 15 3.30 -39.00 -26.20
CA ARG A 15 2.25 -38.01 -26.54
C ARG A 15 2.64 -36.59 -26.13
N LEU A 16 3.35 -36.45 -25.01
CA LEU A 16 3.91 -35.19 -24.53
C LEU A 16 4.96 -34.61 -25.49
N GLN A 17 5.77 -35.47 -26.10
CA GLN A 17 6.84 -35.07 -27.02
C GLN A 17 6.31 -34.56 -28.37
N ASN A 18 5.15 -35.03 -28.81
CA ASN A 18 4.50 -34.63 -30.08
C ASN A 18 3.55 -33.43 -29.95
N HIS A 19 3.30 -32.93 -28.74
CA HIS A 19 2.44 -31.77 -28.50
C HIS A 19 3.18 -30.71 -27.65
N PRO A 20 3.92 -29.78 -28.29
CA PRO A 20 4.69 -28.76 -27.58
C PRO A 20 3.82 -27.90 -26.66
N VAL A 21 2.55 -27.67 -27.02
CA VAL A 21 1.57 -26.93 -26.22
C VAL A 21 1.25 -27.63 -24.90
N LEU A 22 1.11 -28.97 -24.91
CA LEU A 22 0.80 -29.76 -23.71
C LEU A 22 2.00 -29.82 -22.76
N ALA A 23 3.21 -29.94 -23.32
CA ALA A 23 4.45 -29.91 -22.54
C ALA A 23 4.65 -28.56 -21.84
N VAL A 24 4.40 -27.44 -22.54
CA VAL A 24 4.45 -26.09 -21.94
C VAL A 24 3.41 -25.94 -20.84
N PHE A 25 2.20 -26.46 -21.02
CA PHE A 25 1.14 -26.39 -20.01
C PHE A 25 1.49 -27.18 -18.74
N ILE A 26 2.08 -28.37 -18.90
CA ILE A 26 2.51 -29.20 -17.76
C ILE A 26 3.69 -28.54 -17.01
N ILE A 27 4.66 -27.97 -17.73
CA ILE A 27 5.75 -27.20 -17.11
C ILE A 27 5.19 -25.98 -16.37
N LEU A 28 4.25 -25.25 -16.97
CA LEU A 28 3.56 -24.12 -16.34
C LEU A 28 2.83 -24.55 -15.05
N CYS A 29 2.11 -25.67 -15.07
CA CYS A 29 1.44 -26.22 -13.90
C CYS A 29 2.44 -26.60 -12.79
N ILE A 30 3.57 -27.23 -13.13
CA ILE A 30 4.63 -27.58 -12.15
C ILE A 30 5.23 -26.31 -11.53
N ILE A 31 5.46 -25.26 -12.32
CA ILE A 31 5.94 -23.96 -11.84
C ILE A 31 4.91 -23.33 -10.89
N ILE A 32 3.63 -23.30 -11.25
CA ILE A 32 2.55 -22.74 -10.42
C ILE A 32 2.44 -23.50 -9.08
N ILE A 33 2.47 -24.84 -9.11
CA ILE A 33 2.39 -25.68 -7.90
C ILE A 33 3.63 -25.46 -7.00
N SER A 34 4.80 -25.28 -7.62
CA SER A 34 6.04 -24.97 -6.91
C SER A 34 5.99 -23.57 -6.29
N LEU A 35 5.38 -22.57 -6.95
CA LEU A 35 5.18 -21.24 -6.38
C LEU A 35 4.19 -21.25 -5.20
N SER A 36 3.08 -22.01 -5.28
CA SER A 36 2.11 -22.11 -4.19
C SER A 36 2.66 -22.84 -2.95
N THR A 37 3.51 -23.84 -3.15
CA THR A 37 4.18 -24.54 -2.03
C THR A 37 5.34 -23.72 -1.45
N PHE A 38 5.95 -22.84 -2.25
CA PHE A 38 6.97 -21.90 -1.80
C PHE A 38 6.40 -20.78 -0.91
N THR A 39 5.20 -20.26 -1.21
CA THR A 39 4.53 -19.26 -0.36
C THR A 39 4.18 -19.83 1.02
N ASP A 40 3.63 -21.04 1.07
CA ASP A 40 3.32 -21.73 2.34
C ASP A 40 4.59 -21.99 3.19
N SER A 41 5.70 -22.26 2.52
CA SER A 41 7.00 -22.47 3.17
C SER A 41 7.61 -21.17 3.71
N ILE A 42 7.41 -20.04 3.01
CA ILE A 42 7.81 -18.71 3.48
C ILE A 42 6.98 -18.29 4.70
N ASP A 43 5.67 -18.56 4.72
CA ASP A 43 4.81 -18.20 5.85
C ASP A 43 5.16 -19.02 7.11
N LYS A 44 5.51 -20.29 6.93
CA LYS A 44 6.06 -21.13 8.00
C LYS A 44 7.42 -20.65 8.47
N LEU A 45 8.30 -20.22 7.56
CA LEU A 45 9.60 -19.67 7.93
C LEU A 45 9.49 -18.32 8.64
N ALA A 46 8.58 -17.45 8.20
CA ALA A 46 8.32 -16.15 8.80
C ALA A 46 7.70 -16.27 10.20
N SER A 47 6.78 -17.21 10.40
CA SER A 47 6.23 -17.53 11.72
C SER A 47 7.26 -18.18 12.64
N PHE A 48 8.13 -19.05 12.11
CA PHE A 48 9.25 -19.63 12.85
C PHE A 48 10.26 -18.55 13.27
N ALA A 49 10.69 -17.68 12.35
CA ALA A 49 11.63 -16.58 12.65
C ALA A 49 11.09 -15.63 13.73
N LYS A 50 9.78 -15.34 13.70
CA LYS A 50 9.10 -14.50 14.71
C LYS A 50 9.07 -15.15 16.10
N ARG A 51 9.11 -16.49 16.17
CA ARG A 51 9.12 -17.26 17.41
C ARG A 51 10.50 -17.31 18.09
N TYR A 52 11.58 -17.31 17.31
CA TYR A 52 12.96 -17.41 17.83
C TYR A 52 13.67 -16.05 17.97
N TYR A 53 13.23 -15.02 17.25
CA TYR A 53 13.76 -13.65 17.37
C TYR A 53 12.64 -12.65 17.73
N PRO A 54 12.23 -12.58 19.01
CA PRO A 54 11.31 -11.52 19.43
C PRO A 54 11.99 -10.16 19.24
N LYS A 55 11.36 -9.31 18.41
CA LYS A 55 11.81 -7.95 18.12
C LYS A 55 11.92 -7.16 19.42
N LYS A 56 13.14 -6.96 19.94
CA LYS A 56 13.39 -6.03 21.04
C LYS A 56 13.05 -4.61 20.57
N SER A 57 12.15 -3.94 21.29
CA SER A 57 11.83 -2.53 21.10
C SER A 57 13.10 -1.68 21.23
N PRO A 58 13.43 -0.80 20.26
CA PRO A 58 14.60 0.06 20.42
C PRO A 58 14.31 1.17 21.44
N LYS A 59 15.15 1.23 22.48
CA LYS A 59 15.26 2.36 23.39
C LYS A 59 15.72 3.59 22.58
N GLN A 60 15.08 4.73 22.85
CA GLN A 60 15.41 6.05 22.30
C GLN A 60 16.92 6.32 22.45
N GLN A 61 17.64 6.39 21.33
CA GLN A 61 19.02 6.84 21.33
C GLN A 61 19.06 8.37 21.27
N LYS A 62 19.73 8.93 22.29
CA LYS A 62 20.05 10.33 22.49
C LYS A 62 20.59 11.00 21.23
N GLN A 63 20.11 12.21 20.98
CA GLN A 63 20.72 13.18 20.07
C GLN A 63 22.21 13.36 20.42
N HIS A 64 23.08 13.10 19.46
CA HIS A 64 24.43 13.66 19.44
C HIS A 64 24.44 14.89 18.55
N LYS A 65 24.59 16.03 19.23
CA LYS A 65 24.89 17.34 18.68
C LYS A 65 26.34 17.32 18.18
N ILE A 66 26.55 17.45 16.87
CA ILE A 66 27.83 17.83 16.27
C ILE A 66 27.49 18.83 15.15
N THR A 67 27.49 20.11 15.47
CA THR A 67 28.56 21.10 15.21
C THR A 67 28.45 21.69 13.81
N GLU A 68 28.16 22.98 13.79
CA GLU A 68 28.11 23.87 12.63
C GLU A 68 29.36 23.74 11.76
N ILE A 69 29.17 23.66 10.44
CA ILE A 69 30.18 24.09 9.48
C ILE A 69 29.57 25.26 8.72
N LYS A 70 30.18 26.43 8.92
CA LYS A 70 29.82 27.71 8.32
C LYS A 70 30.80 28.03 7.19
N LEU A 71 30.24 28.50 6.08
CA LEU A 71 30.83 29.20 4.92
C LEU A 71 31.61 28.29 3.94
N ILE A 72 31.46 28.45 2.62
CA ILE A 72 31.90 29.63 1.84
C ILE A 72 30.97 29.91 0.63
N ASN A 73 30.78 31.20 0.36
CA ASN A 73 30.10 31.78 -0.80
C ASN A 73 30.67 31.34 -2.15
N GLY A 74 29.79 31.17 -3.13
CA GLY A 74 30.12 31.19 -4.56
C GLY A 74 28.88 31.60 -5.36
N GLU A 75 28.88 32.82 -5.87
CA GLU A 75 27.83 33.41 -6.71
C GLU A 75 27.71 32.76 -8.10
N GLN A 76 26.59 33.12 -8.77
CA GLN A 76 26.29 33.11 -10.21
C GLN A 76 25.58 31.85 -10.72
N LYS A 77 24.46 31.92 -11.46
CA LYS A 77 23.83 33.01 -12.23
C LYS A 77 22.36 32.66 -12.54
N GLU A 78 21.50 33.66 -12.63
CA GLU A 78 20.11 33.58 -13.11
C GLU A 78 20.01 33.24 -14.61
N SER A 79 18.99 32.47 -14.99
CA SER A 79 18.04 32.92 -16.03
C SER A 79 16.74 32.11 -16.04
N PRO A 80 15.61 32.73 -16.42
CA PRO A 80 14.27 32.23 -16.14
C PRO A 80 13.72 31.38 -17.28
N VAL A 81 12.94 30.35 -16.94
CA VAL A 81 12.01 29.73 -17.89
C VAL A 81 10.63 29.68 -17.24
N VAL A 82 9.84 30.67 -17.65
CA VAL A 82 8.39 30.72 -17.55
C VAL A 82 7.79 29.65 -18.48
N ILE A 83 6.51 29.29 -18.25
CA ILE A 83 5.58 28.49 -19.08
C ILE A 83 5.48 27.04 -18.55
N ASN A 84 4.35 26.50 -18.06
CA ASN A 84 2.96 26.92 -18.17
C ASN A 84 2.13 26.48 -16.95
N LYS A 85 1.28 27.41 -16.51
CA LYS A 85 0.32 27.29 -15.43
C LYS A 85 -1.05 27.03 -16.07
N SER A 86 -1.47 25.77 -16.15
CA SER A 86 -2.88 25.43 -16.45
C SER A 86 -3.11 23.93 -16.28
N VAL A 87 -3.59 23.49 -15.11
CA VAL A 87 -4.83 22.71 -14.94
C VAL A 87 -5.27 22.87 -13.47
N GLU A 88 -6.32 23.70 -13.29
CA GLU A 88 -7.38 23.66 -12.26
C GLU A 88 -7.05 22.93 -10.93
N THR A 89 -6.87 23.58 -9.78
CA THR A 89 -7.76 24.55 -9.10
C THR A 89 -9.22 24.11 -8.94
N VAL A 90 -9.47 22.90 -8.41
CA VAL A 90 -10.67 22.60 -7.60
C VAL A 90 -10.33 21.60 -6.49
N ALA A 91 -9.63 22.05 -5.46
CA ALA A 91 -9.57 21.39 -4.14
C ALA A 91 -9.07 22.40 -3.11
N ARG A 92 -9.72 23.57 -3.03
CA ARG A 92 -9.39 24.58 -2.04
C ARG A 92 -10.33 24.41 -0.85
N GLY A 93 -9.79 23.90 0.24
CA GLY A 93 -10.46 23.84 1.53
C GLY A 93 -10.07 22.62 2.34
N LEU A 94 -8.85 22.63 2.88
CA LEU A 94 -8.39 22.00 4.14
C LEU A 94 -6.85 22.11 4.19
N HIS A 95 -6.34 23.33 4.38
CA HIS A 95 -4.94 23.50 4.80
C HIS A 95 -4.93 23.90 6.27
N SER A 96 -4.41 23.01 7.11
CA SER A 96 -3.65 23.40 8.29
C SER A 96 -2.77 22.23 8.76
N GLU A 97 -1.48 22.52 8.89
CA GLU A 97 -0.42 21.79 9.60
C GLU A 97 0.30 20.63 8.88
N SER A 98 1.42 20.95 8.22
CA SER A 98 2.74 20.33 8.48
C SER A 98 3.81 20.75 7.44
N GLU A 99 4.18 22.03 7.38
CA GLU A 99 5.16 22.52 6.38
C GLU A 99 6.60 21.98 6.53
N GLN A 100 6.92 21.26 7.61
CA GLN A 100 8.25 20.65 7.79
C GLN A 100 8.24 19.11 7.80
N GLY A 101 7.06 18.47 7.81
CA GLY A 101 6.91 17.03 8.06
C GLY A 101 6.94 16.13 6.80
N ASN A 102 6.79 16.73 5.62
CA ASN A 102 6.51 16.01 4.37
C ASN A 102 7.71 15.90 3.42
N THR A 103 8.73 16.74 3.56
CA THR A 103 9.88 16.76 2.62
C THR A 103 10.56 15.39 2.47
N ASP A 104 10.71 14.65 3.57
CA ASP A 104 11.31 13.32 3.54
C ASP A 104 10.42 12.28 2.83
N LEU A 105 9.10 12.35 3.02
CA LEU A 105 8.16 11.43 2.38
C LEU A 105 8.03 11.73 0.89
N GLU A 106 7.96 13.00 0.52
CA GLU A 106 8.00 13.44 -0.87
C GLU A 106 9.29 13.01 -1.56
N ASN A 107 10.44 13.13 -0.89
CA ASN A 107 11.71 12.66 -1.42
C ASN A 107 11.72 11.14 -1.63
N LEU A 108 11.21 10.37 -0.67
CA LEU A 108 11.05 8.92 -0.82
C LEU A 108 10.12 8.56 -1.98
N TYR A 109 9.04 9.29 -2.16
CA TYR A 109 8.12 9.11 -3.28
C TYR A 109 8.80 9.40 -4.64
N LYS A 110 9.51 10.53 -4.76
CA LYS A 110 10.31 10.86 -5.96
C LYS A 110 11.38 9.82 -6.27
N VAL A 111 12.00 9.21 -5.25
CA VAL A 111 12.94 8.10 -5.43
C VAL A 111 12.22 6.85 -5.91
N ALA A 112 11.06 6.52 -5.34
CA ALA A 112 10.26 5.37 -5.74
C ALA A 112 9.73 5.49 -7.18
N GLU A 113 9.38 6.69 -7.64
CA GLU A 113 8.96 6.95 -9.03
C GLU A 113 10.01 6.53 -10.06
N LYS A 114 11.30 6.65 -9.70
CA LYS A 114 12.44 6.29 -10.56
C LYS A 114 12.69 4.79 -10.65
N ILE A 115 12.00 3.96 -9.84
CA ILE A 115 12.18 2.51 -9.85
C ILE A 115 11.63 1.93 -11.15
N TYR A 116 12.49 1.21 -11.87
CA TYR A 116 12.11 0.49 -13.07
C TYR A 116 11.20 -0.71 -12.74
N GLY A 117 10.07 -0.81 -13.43
CA GLY A 117 9.10 -1.89 -13.30
C GLY A 117 7.96 -1.59 -12.34
N VAL A 118 6.74 -2.00 -12.72
CA VAL A 118 5.51 -1.75 -11.96
C VAL A 118 5.52 -2.43 -10.60
N THR A 119 5.79 -3.74 -10.55
CA THR A 119 5.77 -4.53 -9.32
C THR A 119 6.73 -4.00 -8.24
N PRO A 120 8.03 -3.77 -8.51
CA PRO A 120 8.94 -3.25 -7.50
C PRO A 120 8.61 -1.81 -7.08
N ARG A 121 8.11 -0.97 -8.00
CA ARG A 121 7.67 0.40 -7.70
C ARG A 121 6.44 0.44 -6.81
N ASN A 122 5.39 -0.31 -7.17
CA ASN A 122 4.17 -0.45 -6.35
C ASN A 122 4.51 -0.92 -4.93
N LYS A 123 5.46 -1.85 -4.78
CA LYS A 123 5.92 -2.31 -3.46
C LYS A 123 6.49 -1.16 -2.62
N GLN A 124 7.20 -0.22 -3.21
CA GLN A 124 7.68 0.95 -2.45
C GLN A 124 6.56 1.96 -2.18
N TYR A 125 5.66 2.20 -3.14
CA TYR A 125 4.49 3.05 -2.90
C TYR A 125 3.66 2.57 -1.71
N LEU A 126 3.40 1.27 -1.60
CA LEU A 126 2.68 0.70 -0.45
C LEU A 126 3.39 0.94 0.87
N LYS A 127 4.73 0.86 0.92
CA LYS A 127 5.49 1.18 2.15
C LYS A 127 5.42 2.67 2.48
N ILE A 128 5.53 3.54 1.48
CA ILE A 128 5.45 4.99 1.65
C ILE A 128 4.07 5.35 2.22
N ILE A 129 3.01 4.75 1.69
CA ILE A 129 1.64 4.87 2.21
C ILE A 129 1.58 4.42 3.67
N ASP A 130 2.12 3.25 4.02
CA ASP A 130 2.12 2.78 5.41
C ASP A 130 2.86 3.77 6.34
N VAL A 131 3.97 4.38 5.91
CA VAL A 131 4.69 5.41 6.69
C VAL A 131 3.86 6.70 6.82
N ALA A 132 3.24 7.16 5.74
CA ALA A 132 2.38 8.34 5.74
C ALA A 132 1.18 8.16 6.67
N LEU A 133 0.52 7.00 6.63
CA LEU A 133 -0.59 6.65 7.52
C LEU A 133 -0.16 6.61 9.00
N ASN A 134 1.05 6.11 9.29
CA ASN A 134 1.60 6.12 10.66
C ASN A 134 1.91 7.55 11.15
N LYS A 135 2.18 8.49 10.25
CA LYS A 135 2.31 9.92 10.54
C LYS A 135 0.97 10.67 10.50
N HIS A 136 -0.14 9.96 10.30
CA HIS A 136 -1.49 10.51 10.13
C HIS A 136 -1.67 11.45 8.92
N ASP A 137 -0.75 11.37 7.95
CA ASP A 137 -0.83 12.12 6.69
C ASP A 137 -1.66 11.34 5.66
N LEU A 138 -2.98 11.49 5.76
CA LEU A 138 -3.93 10.81 4.89
C LEU A 138 -3.90 11.33 3.45
N GLU A 139 -3.65 12.63 3.27
CA GLU A 139 -3.67 13.28 1.96
C GLU A 139 -2.49 12.85 1.10
N PHE A 140 -1.29 12.80 1.71
CA PHE A 140 -0.13 12.27 1.02
C PHE A 140 -0.28 10.78 0.72
N ALA A 141 -0.76 9.98 1.68
CA ALA A 141 -1.04 8.56 1.46
C ALA A 141 -2.00 8.34 0.27
N PHE A 142 -3.06 9.15 0.18
CA PHE A 142 -4.01 9.11 -0.92
C PHE A 142 -3.38 9.51 -2.26
N THR A 143 -2.57 10.56 -2.27
CA THR A 143 -1.82 11.00 -3.45
C THR A 143 -0.92 9.88 -3.98
N VAL A 144 -0.18 9.20 -3.11
CA VAL A 144 0.69 8.07 -3.50
C VAL A 144 -0.14 6.88 -3.99
N ALA A 145 -1.27 6.57 -3.33
CA ALA A 145 -2.14 5.46 -3.71
C ALA A 145 -2.70 5.61 -5.14
N LYS A 146 -3.07 6.82 -5.56
CA LYS A 146 -3.55 7.09 -6.93
C LYS A 146 -2.52 6.70 -8.00
N ASN A 147 -1.22 6.75 -7.66
CA ASN A 147 -0.13 6.42 -8.57
C ASN A 147 0.23 4.93 -8.61
N ILE A 148 -0.38 4.08 -7.77
CA ILE A 148 -0.21 2.62 -7.85
C ILE A 148 -0.83 2.09 -9.14
N TYR A 149 -0.09 1.31 -9.91
CA TYR A 149 -0.61 0.69 -11.12
C TYR A 149 -1.29 -0.66 -10.84
N GLY A 150 -2.43 -0.90 -11.47
CA GLY A 150 -3.23 -2.11 -11.29
C GLY A 150 -4.33 -1.95 -10.24
N THR A 151 -5.51 -2.46 -10.57
CA THR A 151 -6.73 -2.32 -9.76
C THR A 151 -6.60 -2.88 -8.36
N ASN A 152 -6.16 -4.13 -8.22
CA ASN A 152 -6.11 -4.81 -6.92
C ASN A 152 -5.19 -4.10 -5.91
N PRO A 153 -3.90 -3.85 -6.20
CA PRO A 153 -3.01 -3.20 -5.24
C PRO A 153 -3.43 -1.74 -4.93
N ARG A 154 -4.06 -1.05 -5.89
CA ARG A 154 -4.58 0.31 -5.67
C ARG A 154 -5.79 0.29 -4.73
N ASN A 155 -6.76 -0.59 -4.98
CA ASN A 155 -7.94 -0.72 -4.16
C ASN A 155 -7.58 -1.15 -2.72
N GLU A 156 -6.59 -2.02 -2.54
CA GLU A 156 -6.07 -2.38 -1.21
C GLU A 156 -5.48 -1.18 -0.48
N ALA A 157 -4.72 -0.32 -1.18
CA ALA A 157 -4.20 0.91 -0.60
C ALA A 157 -5.31 1.87 -0.19
N PHE A 158 -6.32 2.08 -1.05
CA PHE A 158 -7.48 2.90 -0.72
C PHE A 158 -8.25 2.36 0.49
N LYS A 159 -8.47 1.05 0.58
CA LYS A 159 -9.12 0.41 1.75
C LYS A 159 -8.36 0.69 3.04
N LYS A 160 -7.03 0.59 3.04
CA LYS A 160 -6.20 0.94 4.21
C LYS A 160 -6.40 2.39 4.63
N ILE A 161 -6.35 3.31 3.67
CA ILE A 161 -6.54 4.76 3.91
C ILE A 161 -7.92 5.03 4.50
N ILE A 162 -8.98 4.44 3.94
CA ILE A 162 -10.36 4.55 4.44
C ILE A 162 -10.44 4.09 5.90
N ILE A 163 -9.88 2.93 6.23
CA ILE A 163 -9.90 2.39 7.60
C ILE A 163 -9.22 3.36 8.59
N ILE A 164 -8.07 3.94 8.23
CA ILE A 164 -7.40 4.90 9.11
C ILE A 164 -8.19 6.21 9.20
N ALA A 165 -8.74 6.71 8.09
CA ALA A 165 -9.60 7.91 8.09
C ALA A 165 -10.82 7.73 9.00
N LEU A 166 -11.47 6.56 8.95
CA LEU A 166 -12.61 6.23 9.81
C LEU A 166 -12.22 6.18 11.29
N LYS A 167 -11.06 5.60 11.64
CA LYS A 167 -10.53 5.64 13.02
C LYS A 167 -10.27 7.06 13.51
N MET A 168 -9.93 7.97 12.61
CA MET A 168 -9.75 9.39 12.89
C MET A 168 -11.07 10.19 12.81
N LYS A 169 -12.23 9.52 12.66
CA LYS A 169 -13.55 10.12 12.43
C LYS A 169 -13.61 11.08 11.22
N LYS A 170 -12.70 10.94 10.25
CA LYS A 170 -12.65 11.73 9.00
C LYS A 170 -13.54 11.10 7.92
N TYR A 171 -14.85 11.05 8.17
CA TYR A 171 -15.82 10.37 7.30
C TYR A 171 -15.89 10.95 5.88
N ASN A 172 -15.89 12.27 5.73
CA ASN A 172 -15.93 12.91 4.40
C ASN A 172 -14.71 12.54 3.55
N PHE A 173 -13.53 12.50 4.17
CA PHE A 173 -12.31 12.06 3.49
C PHE A 173 -12.41 10.58 3.08
N ALA A 174 -12.91 9.71 3.96
CA ALA A 174 -13.13 8.31 3.63
C ALA A 174 -14.07 8.14 2.42
N THR A 175 -15.11 8.96 2.30
CA THR A 175 -16.01 8.96 1.12
C THR A 175 -15.27 9.35 -0.15
N VAL A 176 -14.47 10.43 -0.13
CA VAL A 176 -13.66 10.86 -1.29
C VAL A 176 -12.71 9.73 -1.74
N VAL A 177 -12.08 9.03 -0.80
CA VAL A 177 -11.20 7.90 -1.14
C VAL A 177 -11.99 6.71 -1.70
N ALA A 178 -13.19 6.43 -1.17
CA ALA A 178 -14.06 5.37 -1.70
C ALA A 178 -14.53 5.66 -3.12
N ASP A 179 -14.68 6.94 -3.50
CA ASP A 179 -15.08 7.33 -4.85
C ASP A 179 -14.07 6.90 -5.93
N GLU A 180 -12.79 6.86 -5.57
CA GLU A 180 -11.67 6.46 -6.45
C GLU A 180 -11.45 4.94 -6.54
N VAL A 181 -12.14 4.15 -5.71
CA VAL A 181 -12.04 2.68 -5.75
C VAL A 181 -12.65 2.16 -7.05
N TYR A 182 -11.89 1.34 -7.76
CA TYR A 182 -12.32 0.79 -9.04
C TYR A 182 -13.16 -0.47 -8.86
N GLY A 183 -14.29 -0.55 -9.56
CA GLY A 183 -15.20 -1.69 -9.56
C GLY A 183 -16.34 -1.54 -8.56
N ALA A 184 -17.57 -1.77 -9.03
CA ALA A 184 -18.80 -1.54 -8.26
C ALA A 184 -18.84 -2.30 -6.93
N ASN A 185 -18.44 -3.58 -6.93
CA ASN A 185 -18.46 -4.39 -5.71
C ASN A 185 -17.49 -3.88 -4.64
N ALA A 186 -16.25 -3.57 -5.04
CA ALA A 186 -15.25 -3.03 -4.11
C ALA A 186 -15.65 -1.66 -3.58
N LYS A 187 -16.25 -0.82 -4.43
CA LYS A 187 -16.76 0.50 -4.06
C LYS A 187 -17.94 0.41 -3.08
N ASN A 188 -18.90 -0.49 -3.33
CA ASN A 188 -20.02 -0.76 -2.44
C ASN A 188 -19.56 -1.29 -1.07
N GLU A 189 -18.54 -2.15 -1.04
CA GLU A 189 -17.92 -2.61 0.20
C GLU A 189 -17.39 -1.42 1.02
N MET A 190 -16.69 -0.48 0.38
CA MET A 190 -16.14 0.69 1.07
C MET A 190 -17.24 1.62 1.61
N TYR A 191 -18.28 1.90 0.84
CA TYR A 191 -19.40 2.70 1.33
C TYR A 191 -20.13 2.03 2.49
N THR A 192 -20.35 0.72 2.41
CA THR A 192 -20.97 -0.06 3.50
C THR A 192 -20.16 0.05 4.78
N LEU A 193 -18.82 -0.04 4.68
CA LEU A 193 -17.91 0.15 5.81
C LEU A 193 -18.05 1.55 6.42
N ILE A 194 -18.07 2.60 5.59
CA ILE A 194 -18.19 4.00 6.03
C ILE A 194 -19.53 4.23 6.76
N ILE A 195 -20.64 3.79 6.17
CA ILE A 195 -21.99 3.92 6.75
C ILE A 195 -22.04 3.21 8.10
N THR A 196 -21.58 1.95 8.15
CA THR A 196 -21.59 1.13 9.37
C THR A 196 -20.83 1.81 10.50
N GLU A 197 -19.64 2.34 10.22
CA GLU A 197 -18.80 2.97 11.25
C GLU A 197 -19.36 4.33 11.70
N LYS A 198 -19.95 5.10 10.78
CA LYS A 198 -20.61 6.36 11.12
C LYS A 198 -21.82 6.13 12.02
N SER A 199 -22.69 5.17 11.70
CA SER A 199 -23.88 4.86 12.51
C SER A 199 -23.51 4.45 13.94
N LYS A 200 -22.50 3.59 14.11
CA LYS A 200 -21.99 3.20 15.43
C LYS A 200 -21.50 4.40 16.24
N SER A 201 -20.80 5.35 15.60
CA SER A 201 -20.30 6.54 16.29
C SER A 201 -21.45 7.42 16.82
N THR A 202 -22.54 7.54 16.06
CA THR A 202 -23.72 8.31 16.45
C THR A 202 -24.50 7.64 17.60
N GLU A 203 -24.62 6.31 17.57
CA GLU A 203 -25.26 5.55 18.66
C GLU A 203 -24.51 5.72 20.00
N ILE A 204 -23.17 5.67 19.97
CA ILE A 204 -22.34 5.89 21.15
C ILE A 204 -22.55 7.29 21.70
N GLU A 205 -22.47 8.32 20.85
CA GLU A 205 -22.64 9.73 21.24
C GLU A 205 -24.02 9.99 21.88
N ASN A 206 -25.09 9.43 21.31
CA ASN A 206 -26.44 9.53 21.87
C ASN A 206 -26.59 8.81 23.22
N SER A 207 -25.94 7.66 23.38
CA SER A 207 -25.98 6.89 24.64
C SER A 207 -25.21 7.58 25.78
N GLU A 208 -24.11 8.27 25.47
CA GLU A 208 -23.33 9.04 26.44
C GLU A 208 -24.05 10.32 26.87
N PHE A 209 -24.74 10.99 25.93
CA PHE A 209 -25.55 12.17 26.23
C PHE A 209 -26.70 11.84 27.19
N ASN A 210 -27.43 10.76 26.94
CA ASN A 210 -28.56 10.35 27.78
C ASN A 210 -28.13 9.99 29.22
N LYS A 211 -26.92 9.45 29.41
CA LYS A 211 -26.36 9.19 30.75
C LYS A 211 -25.97 10.45 31.51
N LYS A 212 -25.62 11.55 30.83
CA LYS A 212 -25.20 12.82 31.45
C LYS A 212 -26.37 13.76 31.75
N GLY A 213 -27.49 13.62 31.04
CA GLY A 213 -28.70 14.44 31.23
C GLY A 213 -29.70 13.90 32.26
N ALA A 214 -29.41 12.80 32.95
CA ALA A 214 -30.29 12.13 33.91
C ALA A 214 -30.06 12.57 35.39
N PHE A 215 -29.68 13.83 35.61
CA PHE A 215 -29.51 14.43 36.95
C PHE A 215 -30.45 15.62 37.13
#